data_AF-B1YC08-F1
#
_entry.id   AF-B1YC08-F1
#
_cell.length_a   1.000
_cell.length_b   1.000
_cell.length_c   1.000
_cell.angle_alpha   90.00
_cell.angle_beta   90.00
_cell.angle_gamma   90.00
#
_symmetry.space_group_name_H-M   'P 1'
#
loop_
_entity.id
_entity.type
_entity.pdbx_description
1 polymer ?
#
loop_
_entity_poly.entity_id
_entity_poly.type
_entity_poly.pdbx_seq_one_letter_code
_entity_poly.pdbx_strand_id
1 'polypeptide(L)'
;MARQEKKEAKLPTVRGKPVYIGGVLLVGVAEKGEFDIKRKKLVSIEVKDAGGTSYVLDTSNIRVKIAREYVDLDVAALPKFFEIKMREVNKMIEDLRRSRAELDKSYHKLEEALVKGVIGMDIYNEQIKRLQEREKRLRAACIDMEKSIASVGQSLAQLKAELEKKRERLEAKRLLDKLDESEAEELGKVLNTLGSINALSHLITSSIIQLRLIC
;
A
#
# COMPACT_ATOMS: atom_id res chain seq x y z
N MET A 1 21.92 -1.80 -95.18
CA MET A 1 20.84 -2.34 -94.32
C MET A 1 21.32 -2.32 -92.89
N ALA A 2 20.79 -1.43 -92.03
CA ALA A 2 21.15 -1.39 -90.61
C ALA A 2 20.03 -2.03 -89.79
N ARG A 3 20.32 -3.15 -89.11
CA ARG A 3 19.42 -3.79 -88.15
C ARG A 3 19.38 -2.94 -86.88
N GLN A 4 18.24 -2.33 -86.59
CA GLN A 4 17.96 -1.74 -85.27
C GLN A 4 17.80 -2.87 -84.24
N GLU A 5 18.71 -2.90 -83.26
CA GLU A 5 18.58 -3.73 -82.06
C GLU A 5 17.35 -3.27 -81.25
N LYS A 6 16.42 -4.21 -81.00
CA LYS A 6 15.33 -4.02 -80.05
C LYS A 6 15.93 -3.91 -78.65
N LYS A 7 16.03 -2.69 -78.11
CA LYS A 7 16.30 -2.47 -76.69
C LYS A 7 15.21 -3.15 -75.85
N GLU A 8 15.56 -4.20 -75.13
CA GLU A 8 14.71 -4.75 -74.07
C GLU A 8 14.46 -3.65 -73.02
N ALA A 9 13.21 -3.20 -72.92
CA ALA A 9 12.82 -2.21 -71.93
C ALA A 9 12.89 -2.85 -70.54
N LYS A 10 13.89 -2.46 -69.75
CA LYS A 10 14.04 -2.84 -68.33
C LYS A 10 12.78 -2.44 -67.55
N LEU A 11 12.32 -3.31 -66.66
CA LEU A 11 11.16 -3.02 -65.80
C LEU A 11 11.47 -1.84 -64.85
N PRO A 12 10.47 -1.01 -64.53
CA PRO A 12 10.65 0.11 -63.62
C PRO A 12 10.88 -0.37 -62.18
N THR A 13 11.80 0.27 -61.46
CA THR A 13 12.08 -0.03 -60.05
C THR A 13 11.00 0.58 -59.16
N VAL A 14 10.49 -0.17 -58.17
CA VAL A 14 9.46 0.30 -57.21
C VAL A 14 9.98 0.55 -55.80
N ARG A 15 11.08 -0.09 -55.42
CA ARG A 15 11.63 -0.06 -54.04
C ARG A 15 12.13 1.33 -53.63
N GLY A 16 11.89 1.67 -52.37
CA GLY A 16 12.35 2.90 -51.71
C GLY A 16 11.53 4.14 -52.06
N LYS A 17 10.39 3.98 -52.74
CA LYS A 17 9.59 5.10 -53.23
C LYS A 17 8.34 5.31 -52.38
N PRO A 18 7.96 6.55 -52.04
CA PRO A 18 6.66 6.83 -51.44
C PRO A 18 5.51 6.39 -52.36
N VAL A 19 4.46 5.85 -51.75
CA VAL A 19 3.26 5.36 -52.44
C VAL A 19 2.07 6.31 -52.16
N TYR A 20 1.47 6.78 -53.25
CA TYR A 20 0.31 7.66 -53.28
C TYR A 20 -0.91 6.89 -53.77
N ILE A 21 -2.09 7.23 -53.26
CA ILE A 21 -3.37 6.79 -53.83
C ILE A 21 -4.18 8.04 -54.15
N GLY A 22 -4.57 8.21 -55.41
CA GLY A 22 -5.40 9.34 -55.84
C GLY A 22 -4.77 10.71 -55.55
N GLY A 23 -3.44 10.81 -55.62
CA GLY A 23 -2.71 12.06 -55.35
C GLY A 23 -2.48 12.41 -53.88
N VAL A 24 -2.91 11.57 -52.92
CA VAL A 24 -2.66 11.76 -51.48
C VAL A 24 -1.63 10.76 -50.99
N LEU A 25 -0.62 11.23 -50.23
CA LEU A 25 0.40 10.39 -49.60
C LEU A 25 -0.24 9.61 -48.43
N LEU A 26 -0.80 8.44 -48.72
CA LEU A 26 -1.62 7.69 -47.75
C LEU A 26 -0.97 6.42 -47.21
N VAL A 27 0.04 5.87 -47.89
CA VAL A 27 0.32 4.43 -47.77
C VAL A 27 1.70 4.12 -47.17
N GLY A 28 2.70 4.99 -47.38
CA GLY A 28 4.06 4.79 -46.86
C GLY A 28 5.08 4.55 -47.97
N VAL A 29 6.13 3.78 -47.68
CA VAL A 29 7.26 3.55 -48.62
C VAL A 29 7.17 2.14 -49.20
N ALA A 30 7.24 2.04 -50.53
CA ALA A 30 7.30 0.78 -51.26
C ALA A 30 8.59 0.04 -50.93
N GLU A 31 8.47 -1.18 -50.42
CA GLU A 31 9.62 -2.04 -50.11
C GLU A 31 9.97 -2.93 -51.29
N LYS A 32 8.95 -3.52 -51.93
CA LYS A 32 9.08 -4.45 -53.06
C LYS A 32 7.85 -4.37 -53.95
N GLY A 33 7.95 -4.89 -55.16
CA GLY A 33 6.77 -5.12 -55.98
C GLY A 33 7.01 -6.18 -57.03
N GLU A 34 5.93 -6.82 -57.43
CA GLU A 34 5.90 -7.98 -58.30
C GLU A 34 5.34 -7.58 -59.66
N PHE A 35 6.03 -7.97 -60.73
CA PHE A 35 5.67 -7.60 -62.09
C PHE A 35 5.28 -8.82 -62.92
N ASP A 36 4.17 -8.70 -63.64
CA ASP A 36 3.87 -9.57 -64.78
C ASP A 36 4.65 -9.04 -65.99
N ILE A 37 5.71 -9.77 -66.38
CA ILE A 37 6.60 -9.42 -67.50
C ILE A 37 5.85 -9.41 -68.84
N LYS A 38 4.88 -10.32 -69.03
CA LYS A 38 4.13 -10.44 -70.29
C LYS A 38 3.17 -9.26 -70.45
N ARG A 39 2.52 -8.85 -69.38
CA ARG A 39 1.59 -7.70 -69.35
C ARG A 39 2.27 -6.36 -69.09
N LYS A 40 3.58 -6.38 -68.75
CA LYS A 40 4.35 -5.21 -68.29
C LYS A 40 3.62 -4.43 -67.20
N LYS A 41 3.02 -5.14 -66.23
CA LYS A 41 2.14 -4.58 -65.21
C LYS A 41 2.62 -4.95 -63.82
N LEU A 42 2.55 -4.00 -62.88
CA LEU A 42 2.71 -4.27 -61.45
C LEU A 42 1.47 -5.02 -60.94
N VAL A 43 1.69 -6.19 -60.36
CA VAL A 43 0.65 -7.11 -59.86
C VAL A 43 0.47 -6.92 -58.36
N SER A 44 1.57 -6.78 -57.61
CA SER A 44 1.53 -6.53 -56.17
C SER A 44 2.61 -5.53 -55.76
N ILE A 45 2.36 -4.80 -54.69
CA ILE A 45 3.34 -3.89 -54.07
C ILE A 45 3.31 -4.06 -52.55
N GLU A 46 4.47 -4.31 -51.96
CA GLU A 46 4.68 -4.34 -50.52
C GLU A 46 4.98 -2.92 -50.07
N VAL A 47 4.14 -2.37 -49.18
CA VAL A 47 4.28 -1.00 -48.66
C VAL A 47 4.44 -1.06 -47.16
N LYS A 48 5.44 -0.33 -46.65
CA LYS A 48 5.67 -0.14 -45.23
C LYS A 48 5.18 1.22 -44.79
N ASP A 49 4.28 1.23 -43.81
CA ASP A 49 3.80 2.48 -43.23
C ASP A 49 4.77 3.10 -42.22
N ALA A 50 4.41 4.28 -41.71
CA ALA A 50 5.18 5.00 -40.71
C ALA A 50 5.29 4.26 -39.37
N GLY A 51 4.37 3.34 -39.08
CA GLY A 51 4.40 2.46 -37.90
C GLY A 51 5.32 1.26 -38.07
N GLY A 52 5.94 1.09 -39.24
CA GLY A 52 6.86 0.00 -39.54
C GLY A 52 6.18 -1.30 -39.95
N THR A 53 4.86 -1.30 -40.16
CA THR A 53 4.09 -2.47 -40.60
C THR A 53 4.08 -2.54 -42.12
N SER A 54 4.43 -3.70 -42.67
CA SER A 54 4.43 -3.94 -44.11
C SER A 54 3.16 -4.67 -44.53
N TYR A 55 2.54 -4.24 -45.62
CA TYR A 55 1.36 -4.87 -46.20
C TYR A 55 1.43 -4.94 -47.72
N VAL A 56 0.82 -5.97 -48.29
CA VAL A 56 0.80 -6.22 -49.73
C VAL A 56 -0.48 -5.69 -50.34
N LEU A 57 -0.37 -4.78 -51.29
CA LEU A 57 -1.47 -4.29 -52.10
C LEU A 57 -1.49 -5.02 -53.43
N ASP A 58 -2.57 -5.73 -53.69
CA ASP A 58 -2.86 -6.30 -55.01
C ASP A 58 -3.33 -5.20 -55.97
N THR A 59 -2.50 -4.96 -56.99
CA THR A 59 -2.65 -3.94 -58.03
C THR A 59 -3.08 -4.53 -59.39
N SER A 60 -3.46 -5.82 -59.43
CA SER A 60 -3.86 -6.54 -60.65
C SER A 60 -4.98 -5.86 -61.43
N ASN A 61 -5.91 -5.18 -60.73
CA ASN A 61 -7.07 -4.50 -61.32
C ASN A 61 -7.01 -2.97 -61.20
N ILE A 62 -5.87 -2.42 -60.76
CA ILE A 62 -5.72 -0.99 -60.50
C ILE A 62 -4.71 -0.41 -61.51
N ARG A 63 -4.86 0.87 -61.87
CA ARG A 63 -3.86 1.58 -62.67
C ARG A 63 -2.74 2.08 -61.76
N VAL A 64 -1.50 1.82 -62.17
CA VAL A 64 -0.30 2.17 -61.41
C VAL A 64 0.62 3.02 -62.28
N LYS A 65 1.05 4.16 -61.75
CA LYS A 65 2.06 5.03 -62.36
C LYS A 65 3.32 4.99 -61.52
N ILE A 66 4.41 4.48 -62.10
CA ILE A 66 5.71 4.41 -61.42
C ILE A 66 6.59 5.54 -61.96
N ALA A 67 6.82 6.56 -61.14
CA ALA A 67 7.74 7.66 -61.42
C ALA A 67 9.11 7.39 -60.82
N ARG A 68 10.12 8.23 -61.13
CA ARG A 68 11.45 8.13 -60.51
C ARG A 68 11.38 8.32 -58.99
N GLU A 69 10.48 9.20 -58.54
CA GLU A 69 10.40 9.66 -57.15
C GLU A 69 9.25 9.02 -56.35
N TYR A 70 8.25 8.41 -57.00
CA TYR A 70 7.06 7.89 -56.32
C TYR A 70 6.38 6.76 -57.10
N VAL A 71 5.46 6.07 -56.43
CA VAL A 71 4.47 5.16 -57.05
C VAL A 71 3.08 5.73 -56.77
N ASP A 72 2.26 5.92 -57.80
CA ASP A 72 0.90 6.46 -57.67
C ASP A 72 -0.12 5.42 -58.14
N LEU A 73 -1.07 5.12 -57.26
CA LEU A 73 -2.16 4.18 -57.46
C LEU A 73 -3.44 4.96 -57.73
N ASP A 74 -4.25 4.47 -58.66
CA ASP A 74 -5.58 5.03 -58.92
C ASP A 74 -6.48 5.01 -57.67
N VAL A 75 -7.47 5.89 -57.62
CA VAL A 75 -8.48 6.02 -56.56
C VAL A 75 -9.18 4.69 -56.27
N ALA A 76 -9.26 3.80 -57.27
CA ALA A 76 -9.76 2.43 -57.13
C ALA A 76 -8.99 1.57 -56.08
N ALA A 77 -7.80 1.98 -55.64
CA ALA A 77 -7.05 1.33 -54.56
C ALA A 77 -7.53 1.71 -53.14
N LEU A 78 -8.29 2.81 -53.00
CA LEU A 78 -8.73 3.31 -51.69
C LEU A 78 -9.52 2.28 -50.88
N PRO A 79 -10.51 1.53 -51.43
CA PRO A 79 -11.30 0.60 -50.63
C PRO A 79 -10.47 -0.46 -49.91
N LYS A 80 -9.46 -1.03 -50.59
CA LYS A 80 -8.54 -2.03 -50.00
C LYS A 80 -7.69 -1.42 -48.87
N PHE A 81 -7.23 -0.18 -49.05
CA PHE A 81 -6.49 0.54 -48.01
C PHE A 81 -7.37 0.84 -46.79
N PHE A 82 -8.59 1.32 -47.01
CA PHE A 82 -9.55 1.57 -45.92
C PHE A 82 -9.85 0.30 -45.13
N GLU A 83 -9.95 -0.86 -45.79
CA GLU A 83 -10.14 -2.14 -45.12
C GLU A 83 -8.99 -2.46 -44.13
N ILE A 84 -7.74 -2.26 -44.55
CA ILE A 84 -6.55 -2.47 -43.71
C ILE A 84 -6.60 -1.53 -42.49
N LYS A 85 -6.84 -0.24 -42.70
CA LYS A 85 -6.88 0.74 -41.60
C LYS A 85 -8.08 0.56 -40.68
N MET A 86 -9.23 0.14 -41.19
CA MET A 86 -10.39 -0.22 -40.35
C MET A 86 -10.08 -1.42 -39.45
N ARG A 87 -9.31 -2.39 -39.94
CA ARG A 87 -8.87 -3.54 -39.12
C ARG A 87 -7.94 -3.11 -37.98
N GLU A 88 -7.00 -2.20 -38.25
CA GLU A 88 -6.13 -1.62 -37.21
C GLU A 88 -6.93 -0.84 -36.17
N VAL A 89 -7.86 0.00 -36.62
CA VAL A 89 -8.75 0.78 -35.73
C VAL A 89 -9.59 -0.15 -34.85
N ASN A 90 -10.19 -1.20 -35.43
CA ASN A 90 -10.96 -2.17 -34.66
C ASN A 90 -10.11 -2.87 -33.61
N LYS A 91 -8.87 -3.24 -33.93
CA LYS A 91 -7.93 -3.82 -32.97
C LYS A 91 -7.65 -2.86 -31.81
N MET A 92 -7.37 -1.59 -32.10
CA MET A 92 -7.17 -0.56 -31.06
C MET A 92 -8.41 -0.38 -30.19
N ILE A 93 -9.61 -0.42 -30.77
CA ILE A 93 -10.87 -0.35 -30.02
C ILE A 93 -11.02 -1.55 -29.08
N GLU A 94 -10.68 -2.76 -29.53
CA GLU A 94 -10.72 -3.96 -28.69
C GLU A 94 -9.72 -3.89 -27.53
N ASP A 95 -8.50 -3.44 -27.80
CA ASP A 95 -7.47 -3.27 -26.77
C ASP A 95 -7.90 -2.22 -25.73
N LEU A 96 -8.47 -1.10 -26.17
CA LEU A 96 -9.04 -0.08 -25.29
C LEU A 96 -10.20 -0.61 -24.45
N ARG A 97 -11.08 -1.45 -25.03
CA ARG A 97 -12.17 -2.08 -24.27
C ARG A 97 -11.66 -3.02 -23.19
N ARG A 98 -10.61 -3.79 -23.47
CA ARG A 98 -9.97 -4.67 -22.48
C ARG A 98 -9.33 -3.86 -21.35
N SER A 99 -8.55 -2.83 -21.70
CA SER A 99 -7.91 -1.95 -20.73
C SER A 99 -8.94 -1.25 -19.83
N ARG A 100 -10.05 -0.76 -20.40
CA ARG A 100 -11.17 -0.21 -19.63
C ARG A 100 -11.74 -1.23 -18.63
N ALA A 101 -12.00 -2.46 -19.07
CA ALA A 101 -12.54 -3.51 -18.20
C ALA A 101 -11.58 -3.88 -17.05
N GLU A 102 -10.27 -3.84 -17.29
CA GLU A 102 -9.25 -4.05 -16.25
C GLU A 102 -9.18 -2.89 -15.25
N LEU A 103 -9.32 -1.65 -15.74
CA LEU A 103 -9.44 -0.48 -14.89
C LEU A 103 -10.69 -0.54 -14.01
N ASP A 104 -11.85 -0.85 -14.58
CA ASP A 104 -13.11 -0.98 -13.83
C ASP A 104 -12.99 -2.02 -12.70
N LYS A 105 -12.35 -3.17 -12.97
CA LYS A 105 -12.07 -4.19 -11.94
C LYS A 105 -11.13 -3.68 -10.84
N SER A 106 -10.12 -2.90 -11.22
CA SER A 106 -9.15 -2.34 -10.28
C SER A 106 -9.80 -1.28 -9.37
N TYR A 107 -10.66 -0.43 -9.94
CA TYR A 107 -11.45 0.54 -9.18
C TYR A 107 -12.36 -0.15 -8.16
N HIS A 108 -13.06 -1.22 -8.56
CA HIS A 108 -13.93 -1.93 -7.65
C HIS A 108 -13.18 -2.57 -6.47
N LYS A 109 -11.99 -3.16 -6.74
CA LYS A 109 -11.12 -3.69 -5.67
C LYS A 109 -10.65 -2.59 -4.72
N LEU A 110 -10.32 -1.41 -5.24
CA LEU A 110 -9.91 -0.27 -4.42
C LEU A 110 -11.05 0.24 -3.53
N GLU A 111 -12.26 0.32 -4.08
CA GLU A 111 -13.47 0.69 -3.36
C GLU A 111 -13.74 -0.28 -2.19
N GLU A 112 -13.70 -1.60 -2.44
CA GLU A 112 -13.85 -2.60 -1.38
C GLU A 112 -12.78 -2.48 -0.28
N ALA A 113 -11.52 -2.23 -0.68
CA ALA A 113 -10.42 -2.05 0.26
C ALA A 113 -10.60 -0.80 1.13
N LEU A 114 -11.09 0.30 0.54
CA LEU A 114 -11.40 1.53 1.27
C LEU A 114 -12.53 1.32 2.29
N VAL A 115 -13.61 0.65 1.90
CA VAL A 115 -14.72 0.33 2.82
C VAL A 115 -14.23 -0.51 4.00
N LYS A 116 -13.43 -1.56 3.74
CA LYS A 116 -12.81 -2.37 4.81
C LYS A 116 -11.89 -1.55 5.70
N GLY A 117 -11.13 -0.61 5.13
CA GLY A 117 -10.26 0.31 5.86
C GLY A 117 -11.03 1.22 6.81
N VAL A 118 -12.13 1.82 6.35
CA VAL A 118 -13.01 2.67 7.18
C VAL A 118 -13.61 1.87 8.34
N ILE A 119 -14.17 0.68 8.06
CA ILE A 119 -14.71 -0.20 9.11
C ILE A 119 -13.62 -0.57 10.12
N GLY A 120 -12.42 -0.90 9.65
CA GLY A 120 -11.28 -1.20 10.52
C GLY A 120 -10.89 -0.01 11.42
N MET A 121 -10.94 1.21 10.88
CA MET A 121 -10.65 2.43 11.62
C MET A 121 -11.71 2.74 12.68
N ASP A 122 -12.99 2.50 12.39
CA ASP A 122 -14.07 2.65 13.38
C ASP A 122 -13.93 1.66 14.54
N ILE A 123 -13.60 0.39 14.24
CA ILE A 123 -13.32 -0.62 15.26
C ILE A 123 -12.12 -0.19 16.11
N TYR A 124 -11.04 0.28 15.48
CA TYR A 124 -9.85 0.76 16.18
C TYR A 124 -10.17 1.95 17.11
N ASN A 125 -10.95 2.91 16.64
CA ASN A 125 -11.41 4.05 17.44
C ASN A 125 -12.25 3.61 18.65
N GLU A 126 -13.11 2.60 18.49
CA GLU A 126 -13.89 2.05 19.60
C GLU A 126 -12.99 1.37 20.64
N GLN A 127 -11.97 0.63 20.20
CA GLN A 127 -10.99 0.01 21.10
C GLN A 127 -10.19 1.07 21.88
N ILE A 128 -9.78 2.18 21.23
CA ILE A 128 -9.14 3.30 21.92
C ILE A 128 -10.04 3.86 23.02
N LYS A 129 -11.32 4.12 22.73
CA LYS A 129 -12.27 4.63 23.73
C LYS A 129 -12.39 3.68 24.92
N ARG A 130 -12.52 2.37 24.65
CA ARG A 130 -12.56 1.34 25.70
C ARG A 130 -11.28 1.29 26.54
N LEU A 131 -10.12 1.45 25.91
CA LEU A 131 -8.82 1.50 26.60
C LEU A 131 -8.71 2.73 27.49
N GLN A 132 -9.07 3.92 27.00
CA GLN A 132 -9.08 5.15 27.79
C GLN A 132 -10.01 5.03 29.01
N GLU A 133 -11.16 4.39 28.84
CA GLU A 133 -12.09 4.20 29.96
C GLU A 133 -11.57 3.19 30.99
N ARG A 134 -10.88 2.14 30.54
CA ARG A 134 -10.17 1.21 31.44
C ARG A 134 -9.02 1.90 32.17
N GLU A 135 -8.23 2.72 31.49
CA GLU A 135 -7.15 3.52 32.09
C GLU A 135 -7.71 4.44 33.18
N LYS A 136 -8.82 5.15 32.89
CA LYS A 136 -9.49 6.02 33.86
C LYS A 136 -9.94 5.24 35.12
N ARG A 137 -10.50 4.04 34.94
CA ARG A 137 -10.91 3.17 36.07
C ARG A 137 -9.71 2.67 36.86
N LEU A 138 -8.63 2.30 36.19
CA LEU A 138 -7.38 1.87 36.82
C LEU A 138 -6.78 2.98 37.67
N ARG A 139 -6.70 4.21 37.15
CA ARG A 139 -6.24 5.37 37.91
C ARG A 139 -7.10 5.66 39.13
N ALA A 140 -8.42 5.57 38.99
CA ALA A 140 -9.32 5.72 40.14
C ALA A 140 -9.05 4.65 41.21
N ALA A 141 -8.93 3.39 40.80
CA ALA A 141 -8.63 2.28 41.71
C ALA A 141 -7.25 2.45 42.39
N CYS A 142 -6.24 2.93 41.66
CA CYS A 142 -4.93 3.27 42.23
C CYS A 142 -5.02 4.33 43.32
N ILE A 143 -5.77 5.42 43.07
CA ILE A 143 -5.96 6.50 44.05
C ILE A 143 -6.66 5.96 45.31
N ASP A 144 -7.69 5.13 45.14
CA ASP A 144 -8.42 4.56 46.27
C ASP A 144 -7.57 3.56 47.08
N MET A 145 -6.73 2.79 46.39
CA MET A 145 -5.77 1.89 47.03
C MET A 145 -4.68 2.66 47.79
N GLU A 146 -4.16 3.75 47.22
CA GLU A 146 -3.20 4.63 47.91
C GLU A 146 -3.80 5.22 49.18
N LYS A 147 -5.03 5.73 49.14
CA LYS A 147 -5.75 6.24 50.32
C LYS A 147 -5.92 5.15 51.38
N SER A 148 -6.28 3.94 50.96
CA SER A 148 -6.48 2.81 51.88
C SER A 148 -5.18 2.42 52.58
N ILE A 149 -4.07 2.33 51.84
CA ILE A 149 -2.74 2.03 52.40
C ILE A 149 -2.28 3.15 53.34
N ALA A 150 -2.50 4.42 52.96
CA ALA A 150 -2.18 5.55 53.82
C ALA A 150 -2.97 5.53 55.14
N SER A 151 -4.26 5.17 55.10
CA SER A 151 -5.08 4.99 56.31
C SER A 151 -4.54 3.89 57.22
N VAL A 152 -4.11 2.75 56.67
CA VAL A 152 -3.47 1.68 57.45
C VAL A 152 -2.17 2.18 58.09
N GLY A 153 -1.36 2.96 57.37
CA GLY A 153 -0.16 3.59 57.90
C GLY A 153 -0.43 4.53 59.08
N GLN A 154 -1.52 5.30 59.02
CA GLN A 154 -1.93 6.18 60.14
C GLN A 154 -2.36 5.37 61.37
N SER A 155 -3.18 4.34 61.21
CA SER A 155 -3.59 3.46 62.32
C SER A 155 -2.38 2.76 62.95
N LEU A 156 -1.42 2.35 62.14
CA LEU A 156 -0.18 1.72 62.60
C LEU A 156 0.70 2.70 63.40
N ALA A 157 0.77 3.96 62.98
CA ALA A 157 1.48 5.02 63.70
C ALA A 157 0.83 5.34 65.06
N GLN A 158 -0.51 5.35 65.12
CA GLN A 158 -1.24 5.52 66.38
C GLN A 158 -0.96 4.35 67.34
N LEU A 159 -1.07 3.11 66.86
CA LEU A 159 -0.77 1.92 67.66
C LEU A 159 0.68 1.91 68.17
N LYS A 160 1.63 2.32 67.33
CA LYS A 160 3.03 2.50 67.72
C LYS A 160 3.15 3.48 68.89
N ALA A 161 2.51 4.64 68.80
CA ALA A 161 2.57 5.66 69.85
C ALA A 161 1.97 5.19 71.17
N GLU A 162 0.89 4.41 71.14
CA GLU A 162 0.29 3.81 72.34
C GLU A 162 1.21 2.75 72.98
N LEU A 163 1.82 1.90 72.16
CA LEU A 163 2.76 0.87 72.63
C LEU A 163 4.06 1.48 73.18
N GLU A 164 4.59 2.54 72.57
CA GLU A 164 5.76 3.25 73.10
C GLU A 164 5.48 3.84 74.49
N LYS A 165 4.31 4.47 74.69
CA LYS A 165 3.91 4.96 76.04
C LYS A 165 3.81 3.82 77.05
N LYS A 166 3.33 2.65 76.64
CA LYS A 166 3.25 1.47 77.52
C LYS A 166 4.64 0.92 77.83
N ARG A 167 5.53 0.87 76.84
CA ARG A 167 6.94 0.48 76.97
C ARG A 167 7.64 1.38 77.98
N GLU A 168 7.55 2.71 77.82
CA GLU A 168 8.18 3.69 78.71
C GLU A 168 7.73 3.52 80.17
N ARG A 169 6.43 3.28 80.42
CA ARG A 169 5.89 3.03 81.76
C ARG A 169 6.47 1.76 82.40
N LEU A 170 6.53 0.67 81.63
CA LEU A 170 7.08 -0.61 82.10
C LEU A 170 8.60 -0.54 82.29
N GLU A 171 9.32 0.13 81.39
CA GLU A 171 10.76 0.38 81.53
C GLU A 171 11.07 1.23 82.77
N ALA A 172 10.26 2.25 83.05
CA ALA A 172 10.39 3.06 84.27
C ALA A 172 10.17 2.23 85.54
N LYS A 173 9.16 1.33 85.56
CA LYS A 173 8.96 0.39 86.68
C LYS A 173 10.13 -0.57 86.83
N ARG A 174 10.68 -1.06 85.72
CA ARG A 174 11.87 -1.93 85.71
C ARG A 174 13.08 -1.25 86.33
N LEU A 175 13.30 0.03 86.02
CA LEU A 175 14.41 0.83 86.56
C LEU A 175 14.26 1.14 88.05
N LEU A 176 13.04 1.04 88.60
CA LEU A 176 12.75 1.24 90.02
C LEU A 176 12.73 -0.09 90.81
N ASP A 177 13.10 -1.21 90.19
CA ASP A 177 13.00 -2.58 90.74
C ASP A 177 11.59 -2.95 91.26
N LYS A 178 10.55 -2.37 90.64
CA LYS A 178 9.13 -2.58 90.98
C LYS A 178 8.34 -3.31 89.89
N LEU A 179 9.04 -4.05 89.03
CA LEU A 179 8.44 -4.76 87.90
C LEU A 179 8.18 -6.22 88.28
N ASP A 180 6.92 -6.63 88.21
CA ASP A 180 6.54 -8.02 88.49
C ASP A 180 6.83 -8.94 87.29
N GLU A 181 6.95 -10.25 87.50
CA GLU A 181 7.22 -11.23 86.42
C GLU A 181 6.20 -11.16 85.28
N SER A 182 4.92 -10.96 85.59
CA SER A 182 3.86 -10.80 84.58
C SER A 182 4.05 -9.52 83.75
N GLU A 183 4.49 -8.43 84.37
CA GLU A 183 4.76 -7.15 83.69
C GLU A 183 6.04 -7.23 82.85
N ALA A 184 7.02 -8.03 83.26
CA ALA A 184 8.23 -8.32 82.49
C ALA A 184 7.93 -9.11 81.21
N GLU A 185 7.05 -10.11 81.28
CA GLU A 185 6.57 -10.83 80.10
C GLU A 185 5.79 -9.90 79.14
N GLU A 186 4.97 -9.00 79.70
CA GLU A 186 4.23 -8.01 78.93
C GLU A 186 5.15 -7.00 78.23
N LEU A 187 6.22 -6.55 78.89
CA LEU A 187 7.25 -5.70 78.26
C LEU A 187 7.92 -6.42 77.08
N GLY A 188 8.24 -7.70 77.21
CA GLY A 188 8.76 -8.52 76.10
C GLY A 188 7.80 -8.59 74.91
N LYS A 189 6.49 -8.75 75.17
CA LYS A 189 5.45 -8.74 74.12
C LYS A 189 5.33 -7.37 73.45
N VAL A 190 5.41 -6.28 74.21
CA VAL A 190 5.39 -4.90 73.68
C VAL A 190 6.59 -4.66 72.75
N LEU A 191 7.79 -5.04 73.16
CA LEU A 191 9.01 -4.88 72.35
C LEU A 191 8.93 -5.67 71.04
N ASN A 192 8.48 -6.93 71.09
CA ASN A 192 8.29 -7.74 69.87
C ASN A 192 7.25 -7.11 68.93
N THR A 193 6.14 -6.62 69.49
CA THR A 193 5.08 -5.99 68.69
C THR A 193 5.56 -4.69 68.04
N LEU A 194 6.34 -3.86 68.74
CA LEU A 194 6.98 -2.66 68.18
C LEU A 194 7.93 -3.01 67.03
N GLY A 195 8.68 -4.10 67.15
CA GLY A 195 9.51 -4.64 66.07
C GLY A 195 8.70 -5.00 64.82
N SER A 196 7.59 -5.72 64.99
CA SER A 196 6.67 -6.06 63.90
C SER A 196 6.04 -4.82 63.25
N ILE A 197 5.66 -3.82 64.05
CA ILE A 197 5.09 -2.56 63.56
C ILE A 197 6.08 -1.78 62.70
N ASN A 198 7.36 -1.74 63.09
CA ASN A 198 8.40 -1.08 62.28
C ASN A 198 8.59 -1.80 60.94
N ALA A 199 8.63 -3.13 60.93
CA ALA A 199 8.70 -3.91 59.70
C ALA A 199 7.48 -3.63 58.78
N LEU A 200 6.28 -3.62 59.34
CA LEU A 200 5.05 -3.28 58.60
C LEU A 200 5.07 -1.85 58.05
N SER A 201 5.60 -0.88 58.79
CA SER A 201 5.72 0.51 58.32
C SER A 201 6.63 0.62 57.08
N HIS A 202 7.74 -0.13 57.06
CA HIS A 202 8.61 -0.21 55.88
C HIS A 202 7.91 -0.87 54.69
N LEU A 203 7.15 -1.95 54.92
CA LEU A 203 6.37 -2.61 53.86
C LEU A 203 5.30 -1.71 53.26
N ILE A 204 4.58 -0.94 54.10
CA ILE A 204 3.58 0.04 53.66
C ILE A 204 4.23 1.10 52.78
N THR A 205 5.38 1.65 53.21
CA THR A 205 6.10 2.67 52.45
C THR A 205 6.56 2.14 51.09
N SER A 206 7.13 0.92 51.07
CA SER A 206 7.53 0.24 49.84
C SER A 206 6.34 0.01 48.91
N SER A 207 5.20 -0.43 49.45
CA SER A 207 3.98 -0.70 48.69
C SER A 207 3.41 0.56 48.05
N ILE A 208 3.44 1.71 48.74
CA ILE A 208 3.02 3.00 48.17
C ILE A 208 3.93 3.41 47.01
N ILE A 209 5.24 3.26 47.16
CA ILE A 209 6.20 3.58 46.10
C ILE A 209 5.96 2.69 44.88
N GLN A 210 5.78 1.39 45.09
CA GLN A 210 5.48 0.44 44.02
C GLN A 210 4.17 0.77 43.31
N LEU A 211 3.12 1.10 44.06
CA LEU A 211 1.83 1.50 43.50
C LEU A 211 1.98 2.75 42.62
N ARG A 212 2.70 3.77 43.07
CA ARG A 212 2.94 5.00 42.29
C ARG A 212 3.76 4.77 41.02
N LEU A 213 4.60 3.74 40.97
CA LEU A 213 5.34 3.37 39.75
C LEU A 213 4.45 2.68 38.71
N ILE A 214 3.31 2.11 39.12
CA ILE A 214 2.43 1.31 38.25
C ILE A 214 1.29 2.14 37.63
N CYS A 215 0.88 3.27 38.23
CA CYS A 215 -0.44 3.91 37.99
C CYS A 215 -0.53 5.08 36.96
#